data_AF-A0A661P4Z1-F1
#
_entry.id   AF-A0A661P4Z1-F1
#
_cell.length_a   1.000
_cell.length_b   1.000
_cell.length_c   1.000
_cell.angle_alpha   90.00
_cell.angle_beta   90.00
_cell.angle_gamma   90.00
#
_symmetry.space_group_name_H-M   'P 1'
#
loop_
_entity.id
_entity.type
_entity.pdbx_description
1 polymer ?
#
loop_
_entity_poly.entity_id
_entity_poly.type
_entity_poly.pdbx_seq_one_letter_code
_entity_poly.pdbx_strand_id
1 'polypeptide(L)'
;MTPLWRSSAKALAALGLLVSFAALGLMGCPGAGIGDPCTPEDEYRENFAGFKLTEENIESRSFQCKSRICLVNHFQGRVSCPKGQGPRTQCNDDGDCSGDDTCTFAGAIVTDCDPTPCGDEGADPANCNGDGGRNPACKDRVCHQEGRYCQCESQIDCPEGYICEPEFNQCITSVCSTPGDTENRCYVPGTEIPITQPVCSQCAADSYRDGDNAVYCSCRCGVAEGEEEDDNFNFCECPDNFECKEIRKNVGLGDVQITGKYCIKLGTEFVDETRCNTVQGWWGPQCFGTATN
;
A
#
# COMPACT_ATOMS: atom_id res chain seq x y z
N MET A 1 47.26 -35.88 -31.23
CA MET A 1 46.57 -35.40 -32.44
C MET A 1 45.68 -34.24 -32.01
N THR A 2 46.09 -33.03 -32.38
CA THR A 2 45.49 -31.74 -31.98
C THR A 2 45.40 -30.86 -33.23
N PRO A 3 44.32 -30.11 -33.43
CA PRO A 3 44.37 -28.84 -34.15
C PRO A 3 44.03 -27.72 -33.17
N LEU A 4 44.90 -26.76 -32.83
CA LEU A 4 45.42 -25.63 -33.64
C LEU A 4 44.33 -24.93 -34.47
N TRP A 5 43.72 -23.88 -33.89
CA TRP A 5 43.06 -22.84 -34.67
C TRP A 5 43.37 -21.43 -34.14
N ARG A 6 43.45 -20.52 -35.11
CA ARG A 6 44.31 -19.34 -35.17
C ARG A 6 43.72 -18.11 -34.49
N SER A 7 44.60 -17.33 -33.85
CA SER A 7 44.40 -15.91 -33.58
C SER A 7 44.23 -15.10 -34.87
N SER A 8 43.42 -14.05 -34.84
CA SER A 8 43.53 -12.94 -35.80
C SER A 8 43.16 -11.64 -35.10
N ALA A 9 44.20 -10.86 -34.82
CA ALA A 9 44.11 -9.43 -34.53
C ALA A 9 43.79 -8.67 -35.83
N LYS A 10 42.95 -7.63 -35.74
CA LYS A 10 42.87 -6.58 -36.76
C LYS A 10 42.72 -5.21 -36.09
N ALA A 11 43.47 -4.30 -36.70
CA ALA A 11 43.84 -2.97 -36.30
C ALA A 11 42.69 -1.93 -36.36
N LEU A 12 42.77 -0.99 -35.43
CA LEU A 12 42.59 0.47 -35.55
C LEU A 12 41.91 1.02 -36.81
N ALA A 13 40.78 1.70 -36.61
CA ALA A 13 40.41 2.89 -37.37
C ALA A 13 39.73 3.88 -36.41
N ALA A 14 40.45 4.95 -36.06
CA ALA A 14 39.91 6.12 -35.38
C ALA A 14 39.31 7.06 -36.45
N LEU A 15 38.03 7.39 -36.31
CA LEU A 15 37.45 8.59 -36.92
C LEU A 15 36.49 9.20 -35.90
N GLY A 16 36.78 10.45 -35.54
CA GLY A 16 36.12 11.17 -34.45
C GLY A 16 34.67 11.52 -34.77
N LEU A 17 33.82 11.35 -33.75
CA LEU A 17 32.52 11.98 -33.65
C LEU A 17 32.52 12.81 -32.36
N LEU A 18 32.66 14.13 -32.52
CA LEU A 18 32.34 15.11 -31.49
C LEU A 18 30.81 15.10 -31.33
N VAL A 19 30.30 14.24 -30.45
CA VAL A 19 28.90 14.27 -30.04
C VAL A 19 28.76 15.36 -28.98
N SER A 20 28.11 16.44 -29.38
CA SER A 20 27.67 17.54 -28.52
C SER A 20 26.93 16.99 -27.30
N PHE A 21 27.46 17.24 -26.10
CA PHE A 21 26.75 17.13 -24.83
C PHE A 21 25.67 18.22 -24.80
N ALA A 22 24.54 17.96 -25.45
CA ALA A 22 23.35 18.78 -25.30
C ALA A 22 22.85 18.64 -23.86
N ALA A 23 22.64 19.78 -23.21
CA ALA A 23 22.22 19.90 -21.82
C ALA A 23 21.07 18.95 -21.49
N LEU A 24 21.36 17.96 -20.64
CA LEU A 24 20.37 17.24 -19.84
C LEU A 24 19.81 18.25 -18.85
N GLY A 25 18.83 19.03 -19.31
CA GLY A 25 18.03 19.87 -18.46
C GLY A 25 17.43 18.99 -17.38
N LEU A 26 17.64 19.41 -16.13
CA LEU A 26 17.00 18.88 -14.93
C LEU A 26 15.48 19.05 -15.09
N MET A 27 14.84 18.15 -15.84
CA MET A 27 13.40 17.95 -15.77
C MET A 27 13.15 17.30 -14.42
N GLY A 28 13.00 18.11 -13.38
CA GLY A 28 12.38 17.64 -12.15
C GLY A 28 11.03 17.04 -12.53
N CYS A 29 10.74 15.82 -12.06
CA CYS A 29 9.47 15.18 -12.34
C CYS A 29 8.35 16.17 -12.01
N PRO A 30 7.54 16.60 -12.99
CA PRO A 30 6.39 17.46 -12.69
C PRO A 30 5.54 16.70 -11.68
N GLY A 31 5.36 17.28 -10.48
CA GLY A 31 4.55 16.64 -9.45
C GLY A 31 3.15 16.39 -9.98
N ALA A 32 2.57 15.24 -9.62
CA ALA A 32 1.29 14.80 -10.16
C ALA A 32 0.19 15.82 -9.83
N GLY A 33 -0.53 16.28 -10.85
CA GLY A 33 -1.63 17.23 -10.75
C GLY A 33 -2.90 16.58 -10.19
N ILE A 34 -3.94 17.41 -9.98
CA ILE A 34 -5.26 16.89 -9.63
C ILE A 34 -5.76 15.99 -10.78
N GLY A 35 -6.17 14.77 -10.43
CA GLY A 35 -6.66 13.75 -11.36
C GLY A 35 -5.62 12.69 -11.76
N ASP A 36 -4.34 12.91 -11.47
CA ASP A 36 -3.30 11.91 -11.75
C ASP A 36 -3.44 10.71 -10.79
N PRO A 37 -3.11 9.48 -11.24
CA PRO A 37 -3.19 8.30 -10.38
C PRO A 37 -2.22 8.41 -9.21
N CYS A 38 -2.61 7.86 -8.06
CA CYS A 38 -1.76 7.73 -6.88
C CYS A 38 -1.94 6.35 -6.24
N THR A 39 -0.90 5.87 -5.57
CA THR A 39 -0.96 4.66 -4.75
C THR A 39 -1.02 5.03 -3.28
N PRO A 40 -2.12 4.75 -2.55
CA PRO A 40 -2.24 5.05 -1.13
C PRO A 40 -1.15 4.36 -0.30
N GLU A 41 -0.70 4.99 0.79
CA GLU A 41 0.35 4.48 1.67
C GLU A 41 0.02 3.10 2.26
N ASP A 42 -1.24 2.83 2.57
CA ASP A 42 -1.70 1.53 3.08
C ASP A 42 -1.37 0.37 2.12
N GLU A 43 -1.26 0.62 0.81
CA GLU A 43 -0.86 -0.41 -0.14
C GLU A 43 0.61 -0.83 0.02
N TYR A 44 1.45 -0.06 0.71
CA TYR A 44 2.82 -0.47 0.98
C TYR A 44 2.94 -1.50 2.11
N ARG A 45 1.82 -1.84 2.75
CA ARG A 45 1.73 -2.88 3.79
C ARG A 45 1.32 -4.22 3.17
N GLU A 46 2.09 -5.26 3.45
CA GLU A 46 1.89 -6.63 2.96
C GLU A 46 0.60 -7.30 3.44
N ASN A 47 0.04 -6.80 4.54
CA ASN A 47 -1.16 -7.32 5.18
C ASN A 47 -2.40 -6.48 4.86
N PHE A 48 -2.28 -5.47 4.00
CA PHE A 48 -3.43 -4.68 3.56
C PHE A 48 -4.20 -5.42 2.46
N ALA A 49 -5.42 -5.85 2.79
CA ALA A 49 -6.31 -6.57 1.89
C ALA A 49 -6.91 -5.68 0.77
N GLY A 50 -6.74 -4.35 0.86
CA GLY A 50 -7.36 -3.38 -0.03
C GLY A 50 -8.52 -2.62 0.62
N PHE A 51 -8.99 -1.59 -0.08
CA PHE A 51 -10.12 -0.76 0.31
C PHE A 51 -11.45 -1.45 0.05
N LYS A 52 -12.50 -0.99 0.74
CA LYS A 52 -13.88 -1.43 0.52
C LYS A 52 -14.63 -0.39 -0.31
N LEU A 53 -15.55 -0.85 -1.16
CA LEU A 53 -16.38 0.03 -1.99
C LEU A 53 -17.17 1.07 -1.19
N THR A 54 -17.51 0.78 0.06
CA THR A 54 -18.24 1.67 0.96
C THR A 54 -17.35 2.66 1.73
N GLU A 55 -16.04 2.56 1.54
CA GLU A 55 -15.05 3.34 2.26
C GLU A 55 -14.58 4.55 1.46
N GLU A 56 -14.26 5.60 2.19
CA GLU A 56 -13.57 6.78 1.70
C GLU A 56 -12.28 6.93 2.52
N ASN A 57 -11.14 7.06 1.84
CA ASN A 57 -9.87 7.34 2.49
C ASN A 57 -9.24 8.60 1.89
N ILE A 58 -8.75 9.48 2.76
CA ILE A 58 -8.14 10.76 2.39
C ILE A 58 -6.74 10.79 2.99
N GLU A 59 -5.74 10.50 2.17
CA GLU A 59 -4.33 10.58 2.57
C GLU A 59 -3.83 12.00 2.38
N SER A 60 -3.74 12.78 3.45
CA SER A 60 -3.40 14.21 3.42
C SER A 60 -1.90 14.53 3.30
N ARG A 61 -1.04 13.50 3.14
CA ARG A 61 0.43 13.63 3.08
C ARG A 61 1.08 12.84 1.95
N SER A 62 0.35 12.61 0.86
CA SER A 62 0.87 11.86 -0.27
C SER A 62 2.02 12.59 -0.97
N PHE A 63 3.15 11.90 -1.16
CA PHE A 63 4.30 12.45 -1.88
C PHE A 63 4.15 12.40 -3.40
N GLN A 64 3.21 11.61 -3.90
CA GLN A 64 2.93 11.47 -5.33
C GLN A 64 2.16 12.68 -5.86
N CYS A 65 1.26 13.23 -5.02
CA CYS A 65 0.37 14.33 -5.38
C CYS A 65 0.96 15.69 -5.05
N LYS A 66 0.93 16.63 -6.01
CA LYS A 66 1.35 18.02 -5.79
C LYS A 66 0.55 18.71 -4.68
N SER A 67 -0.73 18.36 -4.56
CA SER A 67 -1.66 18.80 -3.51
C SER A 67 -1.45 18.13 -2.16
N ARG A 68 -0.61 17.08 -2.10
CA ARG A 68 -0.44 16.17 -0.97
C ARG A 68 -1.66 15.29 -0.64
N ILE A 69 -2.71 15.31 -1.46
CA ILE A 69 -3.92 14.54 -1.20
C ILE A 69 -4.04 13.40 -2.21
N CYS A 70 -3.90 12.16 -1.75
CA CYS A 70 -4.36 10.98 -2.50
C CYS A 70 -5.75 10.60 -1.98
N LEU A 71 -6.76 10.68 -2.85
CA LEU A 71 -8.14 10.39 -2.50
C LEU A 71 -8.50 9.00 -2.98
N VAL A 72 -9.04 8.19 -2.09
CA VAL A 72 -9.72 6.92 -2.38
C VAL A 72 -11.21 7.15 -2.18
N ASN A 73 -11.96 7.20 -3.27
CA ASN A 73 -13.38 7.54 -3.28
C ASN A 73 -14.23 6.35 -3.70
N HIS A 74 -14.70 5.56 -2.71
CA HIS A 74 -15.54 4.39 -2.94
C HIS A 74 -14.91 3.40 -3.93
N PHE A 75 -13.81 2.82 -3.51
CA PHE A 75 -12.97 1.94 -4.32
C PHE A 75 -12.85 0.56 -3.67
N GLN A 76 -12.82 -0.50 -4.47
CA GLN A 76 -12.60 -1.85 -3.97
C GLN A 76 -11.24 -2.40 -4.42
N GLY A 77 -10.51 -2.98 -3.48
CA GLY A 77 -9.26 -3.69 -3.74
C GLY A 77 -8.04 -2.80 -3.59
N ARG A 78 -7.00 -3.06 -4.39
CA ARG A 78 -5.73 -2.32 -4.40
C ARG A 78 -5.49 -1.77 -5.78
N VAL A 79 -5.05 -0.51 -5.90
CA VAL A 79 -4.64 0.12 -7.16
C VAL A 79 -3.51 -0.69 -7.80
N SER A 80 -2.57 -1.17 -6.98
CA SER A 80 -1.45 -2.01 -7.41
C SER A 80 -1.82 -3.46 -7.75
N CYS A 81 -3.06 -3.89 -7.49
CA CYS A 81 -3.51 -5.24 -7.82
C CYS A 81 -4.93 -5.27 -8.42
N PRO A 82 -5.10 -4.87 -9.70
CA PRO A 82 -6.42 -4.72 -10.31
C PRO A 82 -7.27 -6.00 -10.35
N LYS A 83 -6.63 -7.14 -10.61
CA LYS A 83 -7.30 -8.46 -10.68
C LYS A 83 -7.50 -9.14 -9.32
N GLY A 84 -7.12 -8.48 -8.23
CA GLY A 84 -7.13 -9.06 -6.90
C GLY A 84 -6.28 -10.33 -6.78
N GLN A 85 -6.43 -11.03 -5.66
CA GLN A 85 -5.86 -12.36 -5.44
C GLN A 85 -6.69 -13.13 -4.42
N GLY A 86 -6.67 -14.46 -4.52
CA GLY A 86 -7.25 -15.32 -3.49
C GLY A 86 -6.42 -15.43 -2.22
N PRO A 87 -6.93 -16.15 -1.21
CA PRO A 87 -6.14 -16.46 -0.03
C PRO A 87 -4.89 -17.25 -0.45
N ARG A 88 -3.74 -16.87 0.10
CA ARG A 88 -2.49 -17.59 -0.13
C ARG A 88 -2.30 -18.70 0.88
N THR A 89 -1.70 -19.79 0.43
CA THR A 89 -1.22 -20.85 1.32
C THR A 89 0.01 -20.31 2.07
N GLN A 90 -0.05 -20.33 3.40
CA GLN A 90 1.12 -20.05 4.23
C GLN A 90 2.10 -21.22 4.15
N CYS A 91 3.39 -20.94 4.28
CA CYS A 91 4.37 -22.01 4.46
C CYS A 91 4.10 -22.75 5.76
N ASN A 92 4.44 -24.03 5.82
CA ASN A 92 4.39 -24.77 7.08
C ASN A 92 5.54 -24.34 8.02
N ASP A 93 5.56 -24.88 9.24
CA ASP A 93 6.59 -24.59 10.25
C ASP A 93 8.02 -24.97 9.81
N ASP A 94 8.14 -25.86 8.81
CA ASP A 94 9.42 -26.28 8.22
C ASP A 94 9.88 -25.35 7.08
N GLY A 95 9.09 -24.31 6.74
CA GLY A 95 9.39 -23.40 5.63
C GLY A 95 9.12 -24.00 4.24
N ASP A 96 8.33 -25.08 4.17
CA ASP A 96 8.01 -25.80 2.96
C ASP A 96 6.60 -25.47 2.43
N CYS A 97 6.46 -25.66 1.12
CA CYS A 97 5.21 -25.55 0.38
C CYS A 97 4.84 -26.88 -0.27
N SER A 98 3.55 -27.09 -0.54
CA SER A 98 3.12 -28.28 -1.26
C SER A 98 3.40 -28.15 -2.75
N GLY A 99 4.03 -29.16 -3.36
CA GLY A 99 4.29 -29.20 -4.82
C GLY A 99 5.56 -28.46 -5.23
N ASP A 100 5.50 -27.76 -6.37
CA ASP A 100 6.64 -27.02 -6.95
C ASP A 100 6.73 -25.56 -6.45
N ASP A 101 5.92 -25.21 -5.45
CA ASP A 101 5.90 -23.87 -4.87
C ASP A 101 7.11 -23.63 -3.98
N THR A 102 7.58 -22.38 -3.96
CA THR A 102 8.66 -21.94 -3.09
C THR A 102 8.10 -21.07 -1.96
N CYS A 103 8.58 -21.31 -0.75
CA CYS A 103 8.26 -20.45 0.38
C CYS A 103 8.96 -19.10 0.22
N THR A 104 8.19 -18.03 0.11
CA THR A 104 8.72 -16.66 -0.09
C THR A 104 8.34 -15.79 1.09
N PHE A 105 9.31 -15.04 1.62
CA PHE A 105 9.09 -14.03 2.64
C PHE A 105 8.00 -13.05 2.19
N ALA A 106 6.98 -12.88 3.02
CA ALA A 106 5.82 -12.05 2.74
C ALA A 106 5.70 -10.85 3.66
N GLY A 107 6.39 -10.85 4.80
CA GLY A 107 6.38 -9.70 5.71
C GLY A 107 6.83 -10.03 7.12
N ALA A 108 6.88 -9.01 7.96
CA ALA A 108 7.19 -9.13 9.37
C ALA A 108 6.12 -8.41 10.20
N ILE A 109 5.64 -9.03 11.28
CA ILE A 109 4.86 -8.28 12.27
C ILE A 109 5.84 -7.46 13.10
N VAL A 110 5.74 -6.16 12.91
CA VAL A 110 6.34 -5.16 13.78
C VAL A 110 5.24 -4.72 14.74
N THR A 111 5.06 -5.47 15.84
CA THR A 111 4.24 -4.96 16.95
C THR A 111 5.06 -3.88 17.63
N ASP A 112 4.66 -2.63 17.42
CA ASP A 112 5.30 -1.49 18.07
C ASP A 112 5.31 -1.70 19.58
N CYS A 113 6.49 -1.56 20.16
CA CYS A 113 6.67 -1.56 21.59
C CYS A 113 7.48 -0.34 22.00
N ASP A 114 7.06 0.32 23.08
CA ASP A 114 7.87 1.34 23.72
C ASP A 114 8.99 0.67 24.52
N PRO A 115 10.28 0.91 24.19
CA PRO A 115 11.40 0.37 24.96
C PRO A 115 11.60 1.12 26.28
N THR A 116 10.91 2.25 26.49
CA THR A 116 11.02 3.05 27.72
C THR A 116 10.49 2.25 28.90
N PRO A 117 11.30 2.03 29.96
CA PRO A 117 10.83 1.32 31.14
C PRO A 117 9.60 2.01 31.74
N CYS A 118 8.58 1.21 32.05
CA CYS A 118 7.39 1.72 32.73
C CYS A 118 7.76 2.34 34.07
N GLY A 119 7.53 3.64 34.22
CA GLY A 119 7.86 4.41 35.43
C GLY A 119 8.82 5.57 35.17
N ASP A 120 9.50 5.62 34.02
CA ASP A 120 10.33 6.76 33.64
C ASP A 120 9.48 7.88 33.01
N GLU A 121 9.94 9.14 33.14
CA GLU A 121 9.31 10.28 32.48
C GLU A 121 9.37 10.10 30.95
N GLY A 122 8.21 9.84 30.33
CA GLY A 122 8.07 9.67 28.88
C GLY A 122 7.57 8.30 28.41
N ALA A 123 7.44 7.32 29.30
CA ALA A 123 6.83 6.04 28.96
C ALA A 123 5.33 6.22 28.61
N ASP A 124 4.86 5.61 27.52
CA ASP A 124 3.44 5.61 27.20
C ASP A 124 2.66 4.78 28.26
N PRO A 125 1.78 5.39 29.08
CA PRO A 125 1.04 4.67 30.09
C PRO A 125 0.11 3.59 29.51
N ALA A 126 -0.28 3.66 28.23
CA ALA A 126 -1.05 2.62 27.57
C ALA A 126 -0.24 1.31 27.37
N ASN A 127 1.08 1.43 27.27
CA ASN A 127 2.00 0.29 27.09
C ASN A 127 2.56 -0.24 28.42
N CYS A 128 2.06 0.26 29.55
CA CYS A 128 2.60 -0.02 30.86
C CYS A 128 1.55 -0.58 31.82
N ASN A 129 1.27 -1.88 31.68
CA ASN A 129 0.53 -2.60 32.72
C ASN A 129 1.46 -2.80 33.92
N GLY A 130 0.96 -2.51 35.13
CA GLY A 130 1.69 -2.34 36.41
C GLY A 130 2.52 -3.52 36.97
N ASP A 131 3.01 -4.42 36.12
CA ASP A 131 3.87 -5.57 36.46
C ASP A 131 5.39 -5.26 36.29
N GLY A 132 5.78 -4.00 36.48
CA GLY A 132 7.18 -3.58 36.59
C GLY A 132 7.97 -3.53 35.28
N GLY A 133 7.58 -2.67 34.34
CA GLY A 133 8.44 -2.32 33.19
C GLY A 133 8.22 -3.15 31.92
N ARG A 134 7.08 -3.82 31.77
CA ARG A 134 6.88 -4.82 30.70
C ARG A 134 5.75 -4.42 29.76
N ASN A 135 6.03 -4.43 28.46
CA ASN A 135 5.03 -4.10 27.44
C ASN A 135 4.04 -5.29 27.25
N PRO A 136 2.75 -5.11 27.54
CA PRO A 136 1.74 -6.16 27.40
C PRO A 136 1.43 -6.52 25.94
N ALA A 137 1.86 -5.71 24.97
CA ALA A 137 1.70 -5.99 23.55
C ALA A 137 2.61 -7.14 23.06
N CYS A 138 3.72 -7.41 23.77
CA CYS A 138 4.61 -8.52 23.44
C CYS A 138 4.27 -9.74 24.31
N LYS A 139 4.07 -10.90 23.66
CA LYS A 139 3.69 -12.16 24.35
C LYS A 139 4.70 -12.54 25.44
N ASP A 140 6.00 -12.35 25.15
CA ASP A 140 7.11 -12.61 26.06
C ASP A 140 7.77 -11.34 26.61
N ARG A 141 7.15 -10.17 26.36
CA ARG A 141 7.45 -8.90 27.02
C ARG A 141 8.85 -8.32 26.76
N VAL A 142 9.58 -8.80 25.75
CA VAL A 142 10.89 -8.25 25.34
C VAL A 142 10.72 -7.31 24.14
N CYS A 143 11.04 -6.04 24.34
CA CYS A 143 11.05 -5.03 23.28
C CYS A 143 12.47 -4.85 22.75
N HIS A 144 12.65 -4.88 21.43
CA HIS A 144 13.92 -4.56 20.81
C HIS A 144 14.25 -3.08 21.04
N GLN A 145 15.37 -2.78 21.70
CA GLN A 145 15.70 -1.40 22.12
C GLN A 145 15.80 -0.40 20.95
N GLU A 146 16.47 -0.81 19.86
CA GLU A 146 16.64 0.07 18.69
C GLU A 146 15.45 0.02 17.72
N GLY A 147 15.00 -1.18 17.36
CA GLY A 147 13.92 -1.40 16.40
C GLY A 147 12.51 -1.15 16.93
N ARG A 148 12.31 -1.01 18.25
CA ARG A 148 10.99 -0.76 18.88
C ARG A 148 9.91 -1.78 18.51
N TYR A 149 10.30 -3.05 18.36
CA TYR A 149 9.38 -4.15 18.03
C TYR A 149 9.49 -5.30 19.04
N CYS A 150 8.41 -6.06 19.19
CA CYS A 150 8.40 -7.25 20.04
C CYS A 150 9.33 -8.34 19.50
N GLN A 151 10.33 -8.73 20.29
CA GLN A 151 11.22 -9.84 19.94
C GLN A 151 10.52 -11.19 20.17
N CYS A 152 10.84 -12.17 19.33
CA CYS A 152 10.50 -13.57 19.55
C CYS A 152 11.77 -14.37 19.87
N GLU A 153 11.71 -15.28 20.82
CA GLU A 153 12.76 -16.27 21.10
C GLU A 153 12.43 -17.64 20.48
N SER A 154 11.13 -17.91 20.29
CA SER A 154 10.64 -19.16 19.74
C SER A 154 9.30 -18.99 19.02
N GLN A 155 8.88 -20.06 18.36
CA GLN A 155 7.61 -20.10 17.63
C GLN A 155 6.38 -19.79 18.49
N ILE A 156 6.45 -20.07 19.80
CA ILE A 156 5.31 -19.81 20.69
C ILE A 156 5.07 -18.31 20.87
N ASP A 157 6.03 -17.45 20.57
CA ASP A 157 5.94 -16.00 20.81
C ASP A 157 5.19 -15.29 19.69
N CYS A 158 5.13 -15.94 18.52
CA CYS A 158 4.49 -15.41 17.34
C CYS A 158 2.99 -15.71 17.28
N PRO A 159 2.20 -14.82 16.67
CA PRO A 159 0.81 -15.11 16.32
C PRO A 159 0.70 -16.30 15.37
N GLU A 160 -0.48 -16.90 15.29
CA GLU A 160 -0.76 -17.98 14.33
C GLU A 160 -0.44 -17.53 12.90
N GLY A 161 0.29 -18.36 12.15
CA GLY A 161 0.72 -18.08 10.78
C GLY A 161 2.01 -17.26 10.64
N TYR A 162 2.71 -17.00 11.74
CA TYR A 162 4.01 -16.34 11.76
C TYR A 162 5.07 -17.27 12.33
N ILE A 163 6.29 -17.18 11.79
CA ILE A 163 7.46 -17.94 12.22
C ILE A 163 8.45 -17.01 12.89
N CYS A 164 9.03 -17.42 14.02
CA CYS A 164 10.12 -16.66 14.64
C CYS A 164 11.41 -16.83 13.84
N GLU A 165 11.90 -15.75 13.21
CA GLU A 165 13.17 -15.74 12.49
C GLU A 165 14.33 -15.51 13.47
N PRO A 166 15.16 -16.52 13.78
CA PRO A 166 16.21 -16.43 14.79
C PRO A 166 17.31 -15.42 14.46
N GLU A 167 17.52 -15.05 13.18
CA GLU A 167 18.54 -14.04 12.84
C GLU A 167 18.14 -12.64 13.33
N PHE A 168 16.85 -12.31 13.29
CA PHE A 168 16.33 -10.98 13.63
C PHE A 168 15.50 -10.95 14.91
N ASN A 169 15.20 -12.12 15.49
CA ASN A 169 14.25 -12.32 16.59
C ASN A 169 12.92 -11.63 16.27
N GLN A 170 12.41 -11.80 15.06
CA GLN A 170 11.17 -11.20 14.57
C GLN A 170 10.19 -12.25 14.09
N CYS A 171 8.90 -12.01 14.33
CA CYS A 171 7.84 -12.83 13.77
C CYS A 171 7.62 -12.45 12.30
N ILE A 172 8.01 -13.34 11.40
CA ILE A 172 7.86 -13.19 9.95
C ILE A 172 6.72 -14.06 9.43
N THR A 173 6.17 -13.73 8.28
CA THR A 173 5.25 -14.60 7.57
C THR A 173 5.77 -14.85 6.17
N SER A 174 5.55 -16.05 5.69
CA SER A 174 5.96 -16.48 4.36
C SER A 174 4.79 -17.21 3.70
N VAL A 175 4.67 -17.00 2.39
CA VAL A 175 3.59 -17.58 1.60
C VAL A 175 4.16 -18.41 0.46
N CYS A 176 3.42 -19.44 0.10
CA CYS A 176 3.74 -20.25 -1.04
C CYS A 176 3.58 -19.45 -2.33
N SER A 177 4.62 -19.53 -3.15
CA SER A 177 4.72 -18.82 -4.40
C SER A 177 5.40 -19.72 -5.43
N THR A 178 4.65 -20.11 -6.47
CA THR A 178 5.21 -20.67 -7.70
C THR A 178 6.09 -19.62 -8.39
N PRO A 179 7.36 -19.91 -8.71
CA PRO A 179 8.19 -19.01 -9.49
C PRO A 179 7.56 -18.71 -10.87
N GLY A 180 7.48 -17.43 -11.25
CA GLY A 180 7.00 -17.00 -12.56
C GLY A 180 5.49 -16.81 -12.71
N ASP A 181 4.68 -17.13 -11.70
CA ASP A 181 3.23 -16.85 -11.70
C ASP A 181 2.95 -15.42 -11.20
N THR A 182 3.24 -14.42 -12.05
CA THR A 182 3.03 -13.00 -11.72
C THR A 182 1.65 -12.48 -12.11
N GLU A 183 0.91 -13.19 -12.96
CA GLU A 183 -0.28 -12.64 -13.62
C GLU A 183 -1.51 -12.52 -12.70
N ASN A 184 -1.54 -13.29 -11.61
CA ASN A 184 -2.66 -13.34 -10.66
C ASN A 184 -2.24 -13.12 -9.20
N ARG A 185 -1.11 -12.43 -8.99
CA ARG A 185 -0.52 -12.26 -7.66
C ARG A 185 -0.32 -10.79 -7.34
N CYS A 186 -0.81 -10.39 -6.17
CA CYS A 186 -0.57 -9.06 -5.64
C CYS A 186 0.77 -9.02 -4.91
N TYR A 187 1.47 -7.91 -5.09
CA TYR A 187 2.71 -7.58 -4.41
C TYR A 187 2.62 -6.19 -3.78
N VAL A 188 3.51 -5.91 -2.83
CA VAL A 188 3.73 -4.55 -2.33
C VAL A 188 4.32 -3.71 -3.48
N PRO A 189 3.76 -2.50 -3.77
CA PRO A 189 4.16 -1.70 -4.92
C PRO A 189 5.67 -1.47 -4.97
N GLY A 190 6.27 -1.72 -6.14
CA GLY A 190 7.71 -1.52 -6.36
C GLY A 190 8.62 -2.58 -5.73
N THR A 191 8.06 -3.68 -5.21
CA THR A 191 8.83 -4.77 -4.58
C THR A 191 8.40 -6.15 -5.11
N GLU A 192 9.12 -7.20 -4.70
CA GLU A 192 8.73 -8.60 -4.92
C GLU A 192 8.07 -9.23 -3.67
N ILE A 193 7.72 -8.41 -2.66
CA ILE A 193 7.10 -8.88 -1.42
C ILE A 193 5.62 -9.21 -1.69
N PRO A 194 5.19 -10.47 -1.57
CA PRO A 194 3.82 -10.87 -1.84
C PRO A 194 2.84 -10.39 -0.77
N ILE A 195 1.62 -10.04 -1.18
CA ILE A 195 0.52 -9.77 -0.25
C ILE A 195 0.04 -11.06 0.39
N THR A 196 -0.17 -11.03 1.70
CA THR A 196 -0.58 -12.20 2.48
C THR A 196 -2.10 -12.39 2.54
N GLN A 197 -2.85 -11.29 2.40
CA GLN A 197 -4.30 -11.29 2.49
C GLN A 197 -4.97 -11.56 1.14
N PRO A 198 -6.20 -12.12 1.12
CA PRO A 198 -7.04 -12.09 -0.08
C PRO A 198 -7.37 -10.65 -0.44
N VAL A 199 -7.25 -10.29 -1.73
CA VAL A 199 -7.50 -8.93 -2.24
C VAL A 199 -8.64 -9.02 -3.23
N CYS A 200 -9.72 -8.27 -3.01
CA CYS A 200 -10.80 -8.17 -3.98
C CYS A 200 -10.32 -7.55 -5.28
N SER A 201 -10.81 -8.06 -6.41
CA SER A 201 -10.65 -7.38 -7.70
C SER A 201 -11.32 -6.02 -7.68
N GLN A 202 -10.77 -5.11 -8.48
CA GLN A 202 -11.39 -3.83 -8.75
C GLN A 202 -12.70 -4.03 -9.53
N CYS A 203 -13.62 -3.08 -9.35
CA CYS A 203 -14.81 -3.00 -10.18
C CYS A 203 -14.41 -2.71 -11.64
N ALA A 204 -15.21 -3.17 -12.60
CA ALA A 204 -14.97 -2.92 -14.01
C ALA A 204 -14.97 -1.41 -14.32
N ALA A 205 -14.18 -0.98 -15.32
CA ALA A 205 -13.99 0.43 -15.63
C ALA A 205 -15.30 1.18 -15.99
N ASP A 206 -16.31 0.48 -16.54
CA ASP A 206 -17.62 1.04 -16.86
C ASP A 206 -18.47 1.38 -15.62
N SER A 207 -18.11 0.86 -14.45
CA SER A 207 -18.68 1.27 -13.16
C SER A 207 -18.18 2.64 -12.67
N TYR A 208 -17.03 3.09 -13.18
CA TYR A 208 -16.23 4.21 -12.67
C TYR A 208 -15.74 4.02 -11.23
N ARG A 209 -15.61 2.76 -10.76
CA ARG A 209 -15.10 2.37 -9.44
C ARG A 209 -13.78 1.57 -9.52
N ASP A 210 -13.12 1.64 -10.66
CA ASP A 210 -11.74 1.18 -10.87
C ASP A 210 -10.74 2.22 -10.35
N GLY A 211 -9.46 1.83 -10.25
CA GLY A 211 -8.40 2.68 -9.70
C GLY A 211 -8.30 4.04 -10.39
N ASP A 212 -8.39 4.08 -11.72
CA ASP A 212 -8.22 5.32 -12.50
C ASP A 212 -9.34 6.36 -12.28
N ASN A 213 -10.52 5.90 -11.85
CA ASN A 213 -11.70 6.77 -11.65
C ASN A 213 -12.05 6.98 -10.17
N ALA A 214 -11.49 6.18 -9.27
CA ALA A 214 -11.79 6.24 -7.84
C ALA A 214 -10.58 6.53 -6.96
N VAL A 215 -9.34 6.38 -7.46
CA VAL A 215 -8.11 6.65 -6.71
C VAL A 215 -7.17 7.58 -7.48
N TYR A 216 -7.09 8.82 -7.03
CA TYR A 216 -6.31 9.85 -7.72
C TYR A 216 -5.92 11.00 -6.79
N CYS A 217 -4.94 11.77 -7.24
CA CYS A 217 -4.56 13.01 -6.61
C CYS A 217 -5.73 13.99 -6.64
N SER A 218 -6.24 14.36 -5.48
CA SER A 218 -7.34 15.33 -5.35
C SER A 218 -6.83 16.58 -4.63
N CYS A 219 -7.73 17.47 -4.27
CA CYS A 219 -7.43 18.65 -3.50
C CYS A 219 -8.66 19.08 -2.71
N ARG A 220 -8.45 19.64 -1.52
CA ARG A 220 -9.51 20.23 -0.69
C ARG A 220 -9.95 21.56 -1.31
N CYS A 221 -11.23 21.66 -1.63
CA CYS A 221 -11.82 22.80 -2.34
C CYS A 221 -12.89 23.53 -1.53
N GLY A 222 -13.20 23.04 -0.32
CA GLY A 222 -14.09 23.73 0.62
C GLY A 222 -14.20 22.99 1.95
N VAL A 223 -14.86 23.63 2.91
CA VAL A 223 -15.23 23.03 4.20
C VAL A 223 -16.45 22.11 4.06
N ALA A 224 -16.75 21.35 5.11
CA ALA A 224 -17.97 20.54 5.18
C ALA A 224 -19.23 21.43 5.13
N GLU A 225 -20.34 20.88 4.65
CA GLU A 225 -21.58 21.64 4.55
C GLU A 225 -22.05 22.13 5.92
N GLY A 226 -22.31 23.44 6.02
CA GLY A 226 -22.75 24.08 7.26
C GLY A 226 -21.62 24.58 8.18
N GLU A 227 -20.36 24.35 7.81
CA GLU A 227 -19.20 24.91 8.52
C GLU A 227 -18.77 26.26 7.93
N GLU A 228 -18.14 27.09 8.77
CA GLU A 228 -17.53 28.34 8.33
C GLU A 228 -16.15 28.07 7.70
N GLU A 229 -15.81 28.80 6.63
CA GLU A 229 -14.49 28.72 6.01
C GLU A 229 -13.44 29.36 6.93
N ASP A 230 -12.28 28.72 7.06
CA ASP A 230 -11.12 29.30 7.74
C ASP A 230 -10.36 30.17 6.74
N ASP A 231 -10.35 31.49 6.96
CA ASP A 231 -9.63 32.48 6.15
C ASP A 231 -8.13 32.17 5.99
N ASN A 232 -7.55 31.36 6.88
CA ASN A 232 -6.14 30.97 6.84
C ASN A 232 -5.90 29.65 6.07
N PHE A 233 -6.96 28.98 5.61
CA PHE A 233 -6.87 27.75 4.83
C PHE A 233 -6.97 28.06 3.33
N ASN A 234 -6.01 27.58 2.55
CA ASN A 234 -6.02 27.75 1.09
C ASN A 234 -6.75 26.59 0.43
N PHE A 235 -8.00 26.82 0.00
CA PHE A 235 -8.72 25.91 -0.88
C PHE A 235 -8.23 26.05 -2.33
N CYS A 236 -8.24 24.97 -3.09
CA CYS A 236 -7.99 25.05 -4.52
C CYS A 236 -9.29 25.19 -5.31
N GLU A 237 -9.15 25.73 -6.52
CA GLU A 237 -10.15 25.62 -7.56
C GLU A 237 -9.99 24.25 -8.25
N CYS A 238 -11.10 23.53 -8.40
CA CYS A 238 -11.10 22.26 -9.11
C CYS A 238 -10.88 22.49 -10.61
N PRO A 239 -10.01 21.71 -11.26
CA PRO A 239 -9.77 21.83 -12.70
C PRO A 239 -10.98 21.34 -13.51
N ASP A 240 -10.91 21.55 -14.83
CA ASP A 240 -11.92 21.03 -15.76
C ASP A 240 -12.15 19.52 -15.57
N ASN A 241 -13.40 19.10 -15.65
CA ASN A 241 -13.87 17.73 -15.38
C ASN A 241 -13.84 17.30 -13.91
N PHE A 242 -13.68 18.24 -12.98
CA PHE A 242 -13.84 18.00 -11.55
C PHE A 242 -14.90 18.92 -10.95
N GLU A 243 -15.54 18.45 -9.89
CA GLU A 243 -16.53 19.19 -9.10
C GLU A 243 -16.12 19.19 -7.63
N CYS A 244 -16.33 20.32 -6.95
CA CYS A 244 -16.11 20.41 -5.51
C CYS A 244 -17.28 19.77 -4.75
N LYS A 245 -17.13 18.52 -4.32
CA LYS A 245 -18.17 17.75 -3.60
C LYS A 245 -17.74 17.42 -2.18
N GLU A 246 -18.72 17.39 -1.28
CA GLU A 246 -18.51 16.88 0.07
C GLU A 246 -18.32 15.37 0.02
N ILE A 247 -17.18 14.91 0.53
CA ILE A 247 -16.90 13.47 0.70
C ILE A 247 -17.16 13.10 2.15
N ARG A 248 -16.49 13.80 3.08
CA ARG A 248 -16.58 13.47 4.50
C ARG A 248 -17.32 14.55 5.29
N LYS A 249 -18.54 14.23 5.70
CA LYS A 249 -19.38 15.06 6.58
C LYS A 249 -18.71 15.28 7.93
N ASN A 250 -18.86 16.48 8.48
CA ASN A 250 -18.52 16.72 9.88
C ASN A 250 -19.65 16.20 10.79
N VAL A 251 -19.43 15.04 11.41
CA VAL A 251 -20.36 14.45 12.40
C VAL A 251 -19.89 14.64 13.83
N GLY A 252 -18.90 15.52 14.06
CA GLY A 252 -18.29 15.75 15.38
C GLY A 252 -17.41 14.61 15.87
N LEU A 253 -17.03 13.67 14.98
CA LEU A 253 -16.16 12.54 15.27
C LEU A 253 -15.02 12.48 14.27
N GLY A 254 -13.80 12.30 14.76
CA GLY A 254 -12.59 12.20 13.94
C GLY A 254 -11.85 13.53 13.75
N ASP A 255 -10.91 13.54 12.81
CA ASP A 255 -10.09 14.72 12.51
C ASP A 255 -10.88 15.71 11.64
N VAL A 256 -11.14 16.89 12.20
CA VAL A 256 -11.83 18.00 11.52
C VAL A 256 -11.03 18.58 10.35
N GLN A 257 -9.74 18.28 10.25
CA GLN A 257 -8.90 18.76 9.16
C GLN A 257 -9.12 17.98 7.86
N ILE A 258 -9.64 16.75 7.94
CA ILE A 258 -9.94 15.93 6.76
C ILE A 258 -11.42 15.94 6.36
N THR A 259 -12.31 16.52 7.17
CA THR A 259 -13.71 16.72 6.78
C THR A 259 -13.84 17.83 5.74
N GLY A 260 -14.82 17.70 4.85
CA GLY A 260 -15.17 18.73 3.89
C GLY A 260 -15.18 18.28 2.44
N LYS A 261 -14.96 19.26 1.55
CA LYS A 261 -15.15 19.13 0.11
C LYS A 261 -13.83 18.94 -0.62
N TYR A 262 -13.86 18.05 -1.59
CA TYR A 262 -12.71 17.68 -2.42
C TYR A 262 -13.08 17.71 -3.89
N CYS A 263 -12.07 17.87 -4.75
CA CYS A 263 -12.27 17.81 -6.19
C CYS A 263 -12.51 16.37 -6.62
N ILE A 264 -13.74 16.07 -7.04
CA ILE A 264 -14.19 14.76 -7.50
C ILE A 264 -14.37 14.77 -9.01
N LYS A 265 -13.84 13.76 -9.69
CA LYS A 265 -13.99 13.60 -11.14
C LYS A 265 -15.48 13.55 -11.51
N LEU A 266 -15.89 14.34 -12.50
CA LEU A 266 -17.29 14.42 -12.95
C LEU A 266 -17.77 13.04 -13.43
N GLY A 267 -19.03 12.71 -13.12
CA GLY A 267 -19.65 11.43 -13.47
C GLY A 267 -19.24 10.25 -12.57
N THR A 268 -18.24 10.42 -11.71
CA THR A 268 -17.77 9.38 -10.77
C THR A 268 -18.35 9.56 -9.37
N GLU A 269 -19.56 10.10 -9.24
CA GLU A 269 -20.26 10.17 -7.96
C GLU A 269 -20.69 8.78 -7.48
N PHE A 270 -20.42 8.46 -6.22
CA PHE A 270 -20.90 7.22 -5.63
C PHE A 270 -22.39 7.36 -5.30
N VAL A 271 -23.16 6.35 -5.69
CA VAL A 271 -24.61 6.32 -5.46
C VAL A 271 -24.92 5.20 -4.48
N ASP A 272 -24.47 3.99 -4.82
CA ASP A 272 -24.57 2.80 -3.98
C ASP A 272 -23.58 1.70 -4.45
N GLU A 273 -23.56 0.61 -3.69
CA GLU A 273 -22.69 -0.55 -3.90
C GLU A 273 -23.01 -1.34 -5.17
N THR A 274 -24.24 -1.24 -5.71
CA THR A 274 -24.64 -2.00 -6.91
C THR A 274 -23.89 -1.53 -8.15
N ARG A 275 -23.34 -0.31 -8.09
CA ARG A 275 -22.57 0.29 -9.17
C ARG A 275 -21.32 -0.49 -9.57
N CYS A 276 -20.71 -1.26 -8.66
CA CYS A 276 -19.54 -2.08 -9.00
C CYS A 276 -19.83 -3.07 -10.15
N ASN A 277 -21.06 -3.58 -10.21
CA ASN A 277 -21.58 -4.47 -11.25
C ASN A 277 -20.76 -5.75 -11.48
N THR A 278 -19.65 -5.65 -12.20
CA THR A 278 -18.77 -6.78 -12.55
C THR A 278 -17.34 -6.54 -12.08
N VAL A 279 -16.63 -7.64 -11.82
CA VAL A 279 -15.19 -7.62 -11.50
C VAL A 279 -14.42 -8.57 -12.42
N GLN A 280 -13.19 -8.20 -12.75
CA GLN A 280 -12.26 -9.01 -13.56
C GLN A 280 -11.15 -9.56 -12.67
N GLY A 281 -11.21 -10.85 -12.32
CA GLY A 281 -10.20 -11.51 -11.49
C GLY A 281 -10.79 -12.22 -10.28
N TRP A 282 -10.04 -12.22 -9.17
CA TRP A 282 -10.49 -12.88 -7.95
C TRP A 282 -11.68 -12.17 -7.31
N TRP A 283 -12.67 -12.97 -6.91
CA TRP A 283 -13.86 -12.55 -6.19
C TRP A 283 -14.13 -13.52 -5.03
N GLY A 284 -14.38 -12.96 -3.86
CA GLY A 284 -14.71 -13.69 -2.64
C GLY A 284 -15.97 -13.14 -1.96
N PRO A 285 -16.46 -13.78 -0.88
CA PRO A 285 -17.70 -13.41 -0.21
C PRO A 285 -17.73 -11.96 0.33
N GLN A 286 -16.57 -11.38 0.60
CA GLN A 286 -16.42 -10.00 1.08
C GLN A 286 -16.34 -8.96 -0.05
N CYS A 287 -16.33 -9.38 -1.32
CA CYS A 287 -16.18 -8.51 -2.47
C CYS A 287 -17.54 -8.15 -3.08
N PHE A 288 -17.70 -6.88 -3.43
CA PHE A 288 -18.81 -6.36 -4.22
C PHE A 288 -18.67 -6.71 -5.70
N GLY A 289 -19.81 -6.72 -6.40
CA GLY A 289 -19.92 -7.07 -7.80
C GLY A 289 -20.09 -8.57 -8.06
N THR A 290 -20.11 -8.94 -9.33
CA THR A 290 -20.18 -10.32 -9.81
C THR A 290 -18.98 -10.67 -10.68
N ALA A 291 -18.44 -11.88 -10.53
CA ALA A 291 -17.30 -12.31 -11.33
C ALA A 291 -17.69 -12.43 -12.81
N THR A 292 -16.85 -11.90 -13.70
CA THR A 292 -16.94 -12.15 -15.14
C THR A 292 -16.00 -13.30 -15.49
N ASN A 293 -16.55 -14.32 -16.17
CA ASN A 293 -15.76 -15.44 -16.69
C ASN A 293 -14.96 -15.03 -17.93
#